data_AF-A0A439MH73-F1
#
_entry.id   AF-A0A439MH73-F1
#
_cell.length_a   1.000
_cell.length_b   1.000
_cell.length_c   1.000
_cell.angle_alpha   90.00
_cell.angle_beta   90.00
_cell.angle_gamma   90.00
#
_symmetry.space_group_name_H-M   'P 1'
#
loop_
_entity.id
_entity.type
_entity.pdbx_description
1 polymer ?
#
loop_
_entity_poly.entity_id
_entity_poly.type
_entity_poly.pdbx_seq_one_letter_code
_entity_poly.pdbx_strand_id
1 'polypeptide(L)'
;MILPLCSGGPDESAIGDPVNVLLTEWARQCRKQGGLVVLPHFPNPRLENAATLILEEADAIELYPGSDAYRGIDPYSLSDWYRYLNNGYLVPAVAGTDKQAARYAGRAVGAIRTYAKIPDHQEFSYQTWMDAVRTGHTFATYGPLMDFKVEGKPMGSRISMTSSGGKIDISWQVASVIIPMTSIQLIVNGEIREARALKPDQDAGMWSVRISKSSWVALLVRAKYDDKDEIIAAHSSPVMIDVEGSEFFAATDALTILEQIEGALAYIETIGTRAEEKRHKEMRLVLQSAYRRLHNRMHKMGFDHAHSVGTHHSEHD
;
A
#
# COMPACT_ATOMS: atom_id res chain seq x y z
N MET A 1 -29.54 -2.85 -10.72
CA MET A 1 -28.55 -3.61 -11.53
C MET A 1 -27.19 -3.13 -11.07
N ILE A 2 -26.37 -4.01 -10.47
CA ILE A 2 -24.96 -3.70 -10.18
C ILE A 2 -24.21 -4.13 -11.44
N LEU A 3 -23.96 -3.17 -12.33
CA LEU A 3 -23.09 -3.39 -13.48
C LEU A 3 -21.65 -3.38 -12.96
N PRO A 4 -20.75 -4.28 -13.40
CA PRO A 4 -19.33 -4.05 -13.17
C PRO A 4 -18.97 -2.73 -13.86
N LEU A 5 -18.69 -1.70 -13.06
CA LEU A 5 -18.32 -0.37 -13.53
C LEU A 5 -16.81 -0.39 -13.77
N CYS A 6 -16.38 -0.94 -14.90
CA CYS A 6 -15.06 -0.68 -15.47
C CYS A 6 -15.17 0.49 -16.45
N SER A 7 -14.07 1.19 -16.69
CA SER A 7 -14.01 2.33 -17.61
C SER A 7 -12.71 2.31 -18.38
N GLY A 8 -12.81 1.95 -19.66
CA GLY A 8 -11.68 1.88 -20.57
C GLY A 8 -10.67 0.78 -20.22
N GLY A 9 -9.67 0.63 -21.09
CA GLY A 9 -8.66 -0.42 -20.98
C GLY A 9 -9.12 -1.74 -21.59
N PRO A 10 -8.30 -2.38 -22.45
CA PRO A 10 -8.69 -3.59 -23.18
C PRO A 10 -8.79 -4.85 -22.30
N ASP A 11 -8.22 -4.81 -21.09
CA ASP A 11 -8.16 -5.97 -20.19
C ASP A 11 -9.44 -6.15 -19.37
N GLU A 12 -10.17 -5.05 -19.09
CA GLU A 12 -11.34 -5.06 -18.20
C GLU A 12 -12.63 -4.51 -18.84
N SER A 13 -12.53 -3.54 -19.75
CA SER A 13 -13.67 -2.93 -20.45
C SER A 13 -13.87 -3.52 -21.84
N ALA A 14 -15.00 -3.21 -22.50
CA ALA A 14 -15.20 -3.60 -23.89
C ALA A 14 -14.21 -2.87 -24.81
N ILE A 15 -13.89 -3.50 -25.95
CA ILE A 15 -12.97 -2.92 -26.94
C ILE A 15 -13.55 -1.60 -27.45
N GLY A 16 -12.78 -0.52 -27.30
CA GLY A 16 -13.18 0.83 -27.70
C GLY A 16 -14.03 1.56 -26.65
N ASP A 17 -14.25 0.97 -25.47
CA ASP A 17 -14.88 1.69 -24.37
C ASP A 17 -14.03 2.90 -23.98
N PRO A 18 -14.65 4.08 -23.84
CA PRO A 18 -13.91 5.27 -23.53
C PRO A 18 -13.51 5.31 -22.05
N VAL A 19 -12.32 5.86 -21.78
CA VAL A 19 -11.94 6.29 -20.44
C VAL A 19 -12.76 7.53 -20.12
N ASN A 20 -13.68 7.41 -19.17
CA ASN A 20 -14.62 8.48 -18.82
C ASN A 20 -14.65 8.81 -17.32
N VAL A 21 -13.94 8.06 -16.49
CA VAL A 21 -13.84 8.28 -15.06
C VAL A 21 -12.52 7.71 -14.55
N LEU A 22 -11.93 8.42 -13.59
CA LEU A 22 -10.72 8.01 -12.88
C LEU A 22 -11.06 7.13 -11.67
N LEU A 23 -10.23 6.13 -11.35
CA LEU A 23 -10.18 5.46 -10.05
C LEU A 23 -10.25 6.46 -8.89
N THR A 24 -9.52 7.58 -9.01
CA THR A 24 -9.54 8.65 -7.98
C THR A 24 -10.93 9.24 -7.77
N GLU A 25 -11.74 9.32 -8.83
CA GLU A 25 -13.09 9.87 -8.75
C GLU A 25 -14.09 8.85 -8.22
N TRP A 26 -13.95 7.57 -8.57
CA TRP A 26 -14.70 6.50 -7.93
C TRP A 26 -14.39 6.41 -6.44
N ALA A 27 -13.12 6.54 -6.06
CA ALA A 27 -12.68 6.59 -4.68
C ALA A 27 -13.41 7.71 -3.91
N ARG A 28 -13.40 8.94 -4.45
CA ARG A 28 -14.14 10.08 -3.87
C ARG A 28 -15.64 9.81 -3.73
N GLN A 29 -16.28 9.21 -4.74
CA GLN A 29 -17.70 8.88 -4.70
C GLN A 29 -18.02 7.80 -3.65
N CYS A 30 -17.17 6.78 -3.53
CA CYS A 30 -17.29 5.75 -2.49
C CYS A 30 -17.18 6.38 -1.09
N ARG A 31 -16.16 7.22 -0.87
CA ARG A 31 -15.93 7.91 0.41
C ARG A 31 -17.08 8.85 0.79
N LYS A 32 -17.64 9.58 -0.18
CA LYS A 32 -18.81 10.46 0.06
C LYS A 32 -20.03 9.68 0.57
N GLN A 33 -20.11 8.38 0.28
CA GLN A 33 -21.16 7.47 0.75
C GLN A 33 -20.78 6.72 2.04
N GLY A 34 -19.64 7.06 2.66
CA GLY A 34 -19.12 6.39 3.86
C GLY A 34 -18.36 5.09 3.59
N GLY A 35 -18.15 4.72 2.31
CA GLY A 35 -17.49 3.49 1.92
C GLY A 35 -15.98 3.49 2.14
N LEU A 36 -15.41 2.27 2.14
CA LEU A 36 -13.98 2.00 2.24
C LEU A 36 -13.40 1.85 0.83
N VAL A 37 -12.28 2.52 0.55
CA VAL A 37 -11.58 2.44 -0.74
C VAL A 37 -10.30 1.61 -0.58
N VAL A 38 -10.24 0.46 -1.22
CA VAL A 38 -9.04 -0.37 -1.30
C VAL A 38 -8.57 -0.39 -2.75
N LEU A 39 -7.28 -0.17 -2.99
CA LEU A 39 -6.68 -0.39 -4.31
C LEU A 39 -6.38 -1.89 -4.47
N PRO A 40 -7.12 -2.62 -5.32
CA PRO A 40 -6.96 -4.06 -5.46
C PRO A 40 -5.69 -4.39 -6.24
N HIS A 41 -5.22 -5.64 -6.10
CA HIS A 41 -4.10 -6.23 -6.84
C HIS A 41 -2.89 -5.30 -7.04
N PHE A 42 -2.58 -4.54 -5.99
CA PHE A 42 -1.54 -3.52 -6.00
C PHE A 42 -0.18 -4.17 -6.34
N PRO A 43 0.61 -3.60 -7.26
CA PRO A 43 0.51 -2.24 -7.77
C PRO A 43 -0.22 -2.12 -9.12
N ASN A 44 -0.83 -3.18 -9.64
CA ASN A 44 -1.46 -3.12 -10.97
C ASN A 44 -2.92 -2.66 -10.87
N PRO A 45 -3.40 -1.76 -11.73
CA PRO A 45 -2.66 -0.97 -12.72
C PRO A 45 -1.79 0.14 -12.07
N ARG A 46 -0.51 0.22 -12.44
CA ARG A 46 0.48 1.09 -11.77
C ARG A 46 0.21 2.59 -11.89
N LEU A 47 -0.27 3.00 -13.06
CA LEU A 47 -0.33 4.42 -13.43
C LEU A 47 -1.24 5.20 -12.48
N GLU A 48 -2.54 4.93 -12.55
CA GLU A 48 -3.50 5.78 -11.88
C GLU A 48 -3.50 5.61 -10.35
N ASN A 49 -3.12 4.43 -9.84
CA ASN A 49 -2.96 4.17 -8.41
C ASN A 49 -2.09 5.24 -7.73
N ALA A 50 -1.04 5.70 -8.39
CA ALA A 50 -0.16 6.76 -7.87
C ALA A 50 -0.92 8.06 -7.60
N ALA A 51 -1.77 8.50 -8.54
CA ALA A 51 -2.55 9.72 -8.35
C ALA A 51 -3.54 9.59 -7.19
N THR A 52 -4.21 8.44 -7.05
CA THR A 52 -5.14 8.18 -5.95
C THR A 52 -4.44 8.18 -4.59
N LEU A 53 -3.24 7.60 -4.50
CA LEU A 53 -2.46 7.56 -3.26
C LEU A 53 -1.87 8.93 -2.89
N ILE A 54 -1.33 9.68 -3.87
CA ILE A 54 -0.80 11.03 -3.64
C ILE A 54 -1.90 12.01 -3.22
N LEU A 55 -3.13 11.82 -3.72
CA LEU A 55 -4.30 12.60 -3.29
C LEU A 55 -4.95 12.07 -2.00
N GLU A 56 -4.44 10.97 -1.43
CA GLU A 56 -4.94 10.32 -0.20
C GLU A 56 -6.43 9.94 -0.28
N GLU A 57 -6.87 9.50 -1.47
CA GLU A 57 -8.25 9.10 -1.73
C GLU A 57 -8.48 7.59 -1.52
N ALA A 58 -7.42 6.81 -1.29
CA ALA A 58 -7.49 5.38 -0.93
C ALA A 58 -7.25 5.16 0.57
N ASP A 59 -7.99 4.22 1.16
CA ASP A 59 -7.87 3.85 2.57
C ASP A 59 -6.88 2.69 2.82
N ALA A 60 -6.60 1.87 1.81
CA ALA A 60 -5.64 0.76 1.90
C ALA A 60 -5.18 0.27 0.50
N ILE A 61 -4.11 -0.53 0.47
CA ILE A 61 -3.68 -1.29 -0.72
C ILE A 61 -3.78 -2.79 -0.47
N GLU A 62 -4.12 -3.54 -1.51
CA GLU A 62 -4.16 -4.99 -1.47
C GLU A 62 -2.80 -5.60 -1.85
N LEU A 63 -2.16 -6.27 -0.89
CA LEU A 63 -0.99 -7.12 -1.11
C LEU A 63 -1.41 -8.40 -1.81
N TYR A 64 -1.19 -8.44 -3.12
CA TYR A 64 -1.69 -9.49 -3.99
C TYR A 64 -0.57 -10.43 -4.46
N PRO A 65 -0.80 -11.75 -4.50
CA PRO A 65 0.22 -12.74 -4.88
C PRO A 65 0.51 -12.86 -6.39
N GLY A 66 -0.20 -12.11 -7.23
CA GLY A 66 -0.10 -12.28 -8.68
C GLY A 66 -0.95 -13.44 -9.21
N SER A 67 -0.52 -14.02 -10.33
CA SER A 67 -1.24 -15.10 -11.00
C SER A 67 -1.20 -16.43 -10.25
N ASP A 68 -0.15 -16.65 -9.43
CA ASP A 68 0.02 -17.85 -8.62
C ASP A 68 -0.21 -17.54 -7.14
N ALA A 69 -1.39 -17.92 -6.65
CA ALA A 69 -1.83 -17.63 -5.28
C ALA A 69 -1.11 -18.45 -4.20
N TYR A 70 -0.14 -19.30 -4.54
CA TYR A 70 0.68 -20.01 -3.54
C TYR A 70 2.12 -19.48 -3.44
N ARG A 71 2.50 -18.44 -4.19
CA ARG A 71 3.84 -17.83 -4.13
C ARG A 71 4.04 -16.85 -2.96
N GLY A 72 3.01 -16.67 -2.13
CA GLY A 72 3.01 -15.70 -1.04
C GLY A 72 2.75 -14.28 -1.49
N ILE A 73 2.98 -13.32 -0.61
CA ILE A 73 2.91 -11.90 -0.91
C ILE A 73 4.00 -11.55 -1.93
N ASP A 74 3.63 -10.88 -3.03
CA ASP A 74 4.55 -10.52 -4.11
C ASP A 74 5.58 -9.47 -3.65
N PRO A 75 6.90 -9.75 -3.73
CA PRO A 75 7.94 -8.79 -3.37
C PRO A 75 7.88 -7.49 -4.19
N TYR A 76 7.41 -7.55 -5.45
CA TYR A 76 7.28 -6.33 -6.26
C TYR A 76 6.15 -5.42 -5.75
N SER A 77 5.03 -6.00 -5.31
CA SER A 77 3.96 -5.27 -4.62
C SER A 77 4.47 -4.56 -3.37
N LEU A 78 5.25 -5.26 -2.53
CA LEU A 78 5.86 -4.65 -1.34
C LEU A 78 6.82 -3.52 -1.70
N SER A 79 7.70 -3.73 -2.70
CA SER A 79 8.64 -2.71 -3.13
C SER A 79 7.95 -1.44 -3.62
N ASP A 80 6.84 -1.56 -4.35
CA ASP A 80 6.11 -0.39 -4.84
C ASP A 80 5.35 0.30 -3.69
N TRP A 81 4.76 -0.46 -2.76
CA TRP A 81 4.06 0.08 -1.60
C TRP A 81 5.01 0.84 -0.67
N TYR A 82 6.22 0.31 -0.45
CA TYR A 82 7.23 0.96 0.37
C TYR A 82 7.64 2.35 -0.14
N ARG A 83 7.54 2.63 -1.45
CA ARG A 83 7.82 3.98 -2.01
C ARG A 83 6.91 5.04 -1.40
N TYR A 84 5.64 4.69 -1.19
CA TYR A 84 4.66 5.58 -0.56
C TYR A 84 4.95 5.75 0.93
N LEU A 85 5.28 4.66 1.63
CA LEU A 85 5.66 4.72 3.04
C LEU A 85 6.94 5.54 3.26
N ASN A 86 7.95 5.38 2.40
CA ASN A 86 9.20 6.14 2.41
C ASN A 86 8.99 7.65 2.20
N ASN A 87 7.89 8.02 1.53
CA ASN A 87 7.46 9.40 1.35
C ASN A 87 6.34 9.83 2.32
N GLY A 88 6.09 9.06 3.38
CA GLY A 88 5.26 9.47 4.52
C GLY A 88 3.76 9.24 4.35
N TYR A 89 3.35 8.64 3.25
CA TYR A 89 1.96 8.25 3.01
C TYR A 89 1.67 6.98 3.80
N LEU A 90 0.96 7.10 4.92
CA LEU A 90 0.51 5.93 5.68
C LEU A 90 -0.67 5.31 4.94
N VAL A 91 -0.41 4.20 4.25
CA VAL A 91 -1.45 3.45 3.54
C VAL A 91 -1.43 2.01 4.06
N PRO A 92 -2.45 1.60 4.82
CA PRO A 92 -2.59 0.25 5.35
C PRO A 92 -2.46 -0.86 4.31
N ALA A 93 -1.87 -1.98 4.73
CA ALA A 93 -1.83 -3.20 3.96
C ALA A 93 -3.05 -4.09 4.29
N VAL A 94 -3.74 -4.52 3.24
CA VAL A 94 -4.79 -5.54 3.29
C VAL A 94 -4.51 -6.62 2.25
N ALA A 95 -5.31 -7.67 2.23
CA ALA A 95 -5.26 -8.75 1.27
C ALA A 95 -6.62 -9.46 1.11
N GLY A 96 -6.91 -9.85 -0.13
CA GLY A 96 -8.03 -10.69 -0.52
C GLY A 96 -7.58 -11.72 -1.55
N THR A 97 -8.35 -12.81 -1.67
CA THR A 97 -7.97 -13.93 -2.54
C THR A 97 -8.25 -13.66 -4.03
N ASP A 98 -9.05 -12.64 -4.36
CA ASP A 98 -9.54 -12.41 -5.72
C ASP A 98 -10.12 -13.70 -6.34
N LYS A 99 -11.10 -14.29 -5.63
CA LYS A 99 -11.77 -15.52 -6.04
C LYS A 99 -12.80 -15.21 -7.14
N GLN A 100 -12.47 -15.57 -8.37
CA GLN A 100 -13.37 -15.34 -9.52
C GLN A 100 -14.33 -16.52 -9.79
N ALA A 101 -13.79 -17.72 -10.02
CA ALA A 101 -14.59 -18.90 -10.36
C ALA A 101 -13.93 -20.21 -9.88
N ALA A 102 -14.70 -21.29 -9.81
CA ALA A 102 -14.21 -22.61 -9.39
C ALA A 102 -13.05 -23.12 -10.27
N ARG A 103 -13.04 -22.75 -11.56
CA ARG A 103 -11.99 -23.14 -12.52
C ARG A 103 -10.59 -22.63 -12.16
N TYR A 104 -10.50 -21.55 -11.37
CA TYR A 104 -9.24 -21.08 -10.81
C TYR A 104 -8.97 -21.86 -9.52
N ALA A 105 -8.75 -23.16 -9.67
CA ALA A 105 -8.57 -24.12 -8.58
C ALA A 105 -7.40 -23.76 -7.66
N GLY A 106 -6.44 -22.95 -8.14
CA GLY A 106 -5.31 -22.45 -7.36
C GLY A 106 -5.63 -21.31 -6.39
N ARG A 107 -6.85 -20.74 -6.38
CA ARG A 107 -7.25 -19.64 -5.48
C ARG A 107 -8.29 -20.13 -4.49
N ALA A 108 -7.87 -20.81 -3.42
CA ALA A 108 -8.80 -21.24 -2.37
C ALA A 108 -9.32 -20.01 -1.60
N VAL A 109 -10.63 -19.91 -1.34
CA VAL A 109 -11.22 -18.77 -0.63
C VAL A 109 -10.53 -18.59 0.71
N GLY A 110 -10.05 -17.38 0.95
CA GLY A 110 -9.34 -17.02 2.16
C GLY A 110 -7.86 -17.37 2.12
N ALA A 111 -7.28 -18.02 1.10
CA ALA A 111 -5.87 -18.43 1.09
C ALA A 111 -4.93 -17.32 1.60
N ILE A 112 -4.99 -16.15 0.97
CA ILE A 112 -4.52 -14.89 1.54
C ILE A 112 -5.72 -14.09 2.09
N ARG A 113 -5.52 -13.45 3.25
CA ARG A 113 -6.58 -12.73 3.95
C ARG A 113 -6.06 -11.56 4.79
N THR A 114 -6.97 -10.67 5.14
CA THR A 114 -6.74 -9.56 6.08
C THR A 114 -7.27 -9.93 7.44
N TYR A 115 -6.49 -9.67 8.49
CA TYR A 115 -7.03 -9.50 9.83
C TYR A 115 -7.07 -8.01 10.14
N ALA A 116 -8.20 -7.52 10.64
CA ALA A 116 -8.40 -6.15 11.10
C ALA A 116 -8.85 -6.19 12.56
N LYS A 117 -8.10 -5.56 13.45
CA LYS A 117 -8.39 -5.61 14.88
C LYS A 117 -9.24 -4.43 15.31
N ILE A 118 -10.50 -4.75 15.62
CA ILE A 118 -11.44 -3.81 16.24
C ILE A 118 -10.98 -3.54 17.68
N PRO A 119 -10.98 -2.27 18.15
CA PRO A 119 -10.64 -1.95 19.52
C PRO A 119 -11.56 -2.67 20.51
N ASP A 120 -11.00 -3.18 21.62
CA ASP A 120 -11.72 -4.00 22.61
C ASP A 120 -12.97 -3.32 23.22
N HIS A 121 -13.07 -1.99 23.13
CA HIS A 121 -14.19 -1.19 23.61
C HIS A 121 -15.28 -0.94 22.55
N GLN A 122 -15.19 -1.57 21.38
CA GLN A 122 -16.14 -1.44 20.28
C GLN A 122 -16.66 -2.81 19.85
N GLU A 123 -17.94 -2.89 19.49
CA GLU A 123 -18.54 -4.12 18.96
C GLU A 123 -18.17 -4.34 17.49
N PHE A 124 -18.28 -5.60 17.05
CA PHE A 124 -18.16 -5.94 15.64
C PHE A 124 -19.36 -5.41 14.85
N SER A 125 -19.08 -4.52 13.90
CA SER A 125 -20.01 -4.03 12.90
C SER A 125 -19.26 -3.76 11.60
N TYR A 126 -19.99 -3.58 10.50
CA TYR A 126 -19.34 -3.23 9.23
C TYR A 126 -18.58 -1.90 9.32
N GLN A 127 -19.15 -0.91 10.04
CA GLN A 127 -18.53 0.39 10.25
C GLN A 127 -17.24 0.27 11.06
N THR A 128 -17.27 -0.41 12.22
CA THR A 128 -16.08 -0.56 13.07
C THR A 128 -15.00 -1.43 12.41
N TRP A 129 -15.38 -2.38 11.56
CA TRP A 129 -14.43 -3.09 10.69
C TRP A 129 -13.79 -2.17 9.65
N MET A 130 -14.57 -1.34 8.93
CA MET A 130 -14.02 -0.37 7.97
C MET A 130 -13.05 0.59 8.67
N ASP A 131 -13.39 1.07 9.87
CA ASP A 131 -12.55 1.99 10.63
C ASP A 131 -11.26 1.32 11.13
N ALA A 132 -11.30 0.04 11.49
CA ALA A 132 -10.10 -0.74 11.81
C ALA A 132 -9.17 -0.88 10.58
N VAL A 133 -9.74 -1.02 9.38
CA VAL A 133 -8.95 -1.02 8.13
C VAL A 133 -8.35 0.36 7.86
N ARG A 134 -9.14 1.44 7.92
CA ARG A 134 -8.68 2.83 7.70
C ARG A 134 -7.55 3.23 8.64
N THR A 135 -7.65 2.81 9.90
CA THR A 135 -6.63 3.10 10.93
C THR A 135 -5.39 2.21 10.82
N GLY A 136 -5.39 1.23 9.91
CA GLY A 136 -4.24 0.37 9.66
C GLY A 136 -3.94 -0.63 10.76
N HIS A 137 -4.91 -0.95 11.62
CA HIS A 137 -4.77 -2.03 12.60
C HIS A 137 -4.95 -3.39 11.92
N THR A 138 -4.17 -3.61 10.86
CA THR A 138 -4.31 -4.72 9.93
C THR A 138 -2.99 -5.42 9.66
N PHE A 139 -3.09 -6.68 9.22
CA PHE A 139 -2.01 -7.38 8.55
C PHE A 139 -2.58 -8.32 7.48
N ALA A 140 -1.77 -8.56 6.43
CA ALA A 140 -2.05 -9.51 5.37
C ALA A 140 -1.33 -10.84 5.67
N THR A 141 -2.00 -11.97 5.44
CA THR A 141 -1.42 -13.28 5.78
C THR A 141 -1.93 -14.46 4.93
N TYR A 142 -1.05 -15.44 4.74
CA TYR A 142 -1.31 -16.79 4.24
C TYR A 142 -1.53 -17.85 5.32
N GLY A 143 -1.43 -17.47 6.59
CA GLY A 143 -1.54 -18.40 7.71
C GLY A 143 -1.04 -17.82 9.03
N PRO A 144 0.20 -17.28 9.10
CA PRO A 144 0.72 -16.71 10.33
C PRO A 144 -0.16 -15.57 10.86
N LEU A 145 -0.61 -15.70 12.09
CA LEU A 145 -1.18 -14.61 12.86
C LEU A 145 -0.05 -13.83 13.53
N MET A 146 -0.24 -12.53 13.73
CA MET A 146 0.72 -11.68 14.43
C MET A 146 0.04 -10.67 15.35
N ASP A 147 0.69 -10.42 16.49
CA ASP A 147 0.52 -9.19 17.28
C ASP A 147 1.86 -8.44 17.25
N PHE A 148 1.84 -7.17 16.87
CA PHE A 148 3.01 -6.34 16.64
C PHE A 148 2.77 -4.96 17.24
N LYS A 149 3.71 -4.51 18.09
CA LYS A 149 3.65 -3.20 18.73
C LYS A 149 5.01 -2.51 18.73
N VAL A 150 4.99 -1.20 18.55
CA VAL A 150 6.15 -0.30 18.69
C VAL A 150 5.82 0.69 19.80
N GLU A 151 6.63 0.77 20.86
CA GLU A 151 6.32 1.58 22.06
C GLU A 151 4.92 1.27 22.63
N GLY A 152 4.50 0.01 22.57
CA GLY A 152 3.17 -0.43 22.97
C GLY A 152 2.03 0.02 22.05
N LYS A 153 2.31 0.80 21.00
CA LYS A 153 1.32 1.26 20.01
C LYS A 153 1.10 0.20 18.93
N PRO A 154 -0.15 -0.03 18.49
CA PRO A 154 -0.47 -1.04 17.48
C PRO A 154 -0.04 -0.63 16.06
N MET A 155 -0.07 -1.58 15.14
CA MET A 155 -0.03 -1.37 13.68
C MET A 155 -0.94 -0.20 13.25
N GLY A 156 -0.49 0.59 12.27
CA GLY A 156 -1.21 1.76 11.76
C GLY A 156 -1.07 3.02 12.60
N SER A 157 -0.42 2.94 13.77
CA SER A 157 -0.19 4.12 14.62
C SER A 157 0.87 5.07 14.05
N ARG A 158 0.84 6.31 14.53
CA ARG A 158 1.95 7.28 14.43
C ARG A 158 2.54 7.55 15.81
N ILE A 159 3.85 7.72 15.88
CA ILE A 159 4.63 8.06 17.09
C ILE A 159 5.44 9.31 16.79
N SER A 160 5.44 10.29 17.69
CA SER A 160 6.26 11.49 17.56
C SER A 160 7.50 11.42 18.45
N MET A 161 8.64 11.89 17.95
CA MET A 161 9.91 11.96 18.67
C MET A 161 10.53 13.34 18.53
N THR A 162 11.33 13.72 19.53
CA THR A 162 12.15 14.94 19.48
C THR A 162 13.26 14.81 18.45
N SER A 163 13.88 15.93 18.07
CA SER A 163 14.93 15.99 17.05
C SER A 163 16.17 15.14 17.33
N SER A 164 16.40 14.74 18.58
CA SER A 164 17.45 13.79 18.96
C SER A 164 17.19 12.35 18.50
N GLY A 165 15.96 12.04 18.05
CA GLY A 165 15.48 10.68 17.93
C GLY A 165 15.56 9.94 19.26
N GLY A 166 15.70 8.62 19.20
CA GLY A 166 15.75 7.78 20.40
C GLY A 166 15.75 6.29 20.10
N LYS A 167 15.69 5.48 21.16
CA LYS A 167 15.43 4.04 21.03
C LYS A 167 13.93 3.81 21.07
N ILE A 168 13.47 2.89 20.22
CA ILE A 168 12.13 2.33 20.26
C ILE A 168 12.22 0.86 20.64
N ASP A 169 11.26 0.40 21.41
CA ASP A 169 11.06 -0.99 21.77
C ASP A 169 9.94 -1.58 20.90
N ILE A 170 10.27 -2.70 20.29
CA ILE A 170 9.38 -3.49 19.44
C ILE A 170 9.08 -4.77 20.18
N SER A 171 7.80 -5.15 20.23
CA SER A 171 7.36 -6.45 20.71
C SER A 171 6.52 -7.15 19.66
N TRP A 172 6.69 -8.46 19.57
CA TRP A 172 5.96 -9.27 18.60
C TRP A 172 5.64 -10.66 19.14
N GLN A 173 4.51 -11.18 18.70
CA GLN A 173 4.09 -12.57 18.88
C GLN A 173 3.56 -13.06 17.54
N VAL A 174 3.95 -14.28 17.15
CA VAL A 174 3.52 -14.89 15.90
C VAL A 174 3.13 -16.35 16.14
N ALA A 175 2.10 -16.81 15.45
CA ALA A 175 1.65 -18.19 15.52
C ALA A 175 1.07 -18.63 14.17
N SER A 176 1.27 -19.89 13.80
CA SER A 176 0.73 -20.48 12.58
C SER A 176 0.32 -21.92 12.83
N VAL A 177 -0.87 -22.29 12.34
CA VAL A 177 -1.35 -23.68 12.33
C VAL A 177 -1.46 -24.26 10.92
N ILE A 178 -1.25 -23.41 9.91
CA ILE A 178 -1.45 -23.77 8.49
C ILE A 178 -0.10 -24.05 7.85
N ILE A 179 0.87 -23.14 8.01
CA ILE A 179 2.18 -23.21 7.35
C ILE A 179 3.31 -23.02 8.38
N PRO A 180 4.32 -23.92 8.43
CA PRO A 180 5.48 -23.77 9.31
C PRO A 180 6.23 -22.45 9.09
N MET A 181 6.33 -21.62 10.12
CA MET A 181 7.08 -20.37 10.07
C MET A 181 8.60 -20.65 10.08
N THR A 182 9.35 -19.83 9.36
CA THR A 182 10.81 -20.00 9.23
C THR A 182 11.59 -18.83 9.81
N SER A 183 11.17 -17.60 9.51
CA SER A 183 11.85 -16.40 10.00
C SER A 183 10.92 -15.20 10.13
N ILE A 184 11.33 -14.27 10.98
CA ILE A 184 10.72 -12.96 11.16
C ILE A 184 11.74 -11.88 10.85
N GLN A 185 11.29 -10.80 10.21
CA GLN A 185 12.11 -9.67 9.82
C GLN A 185 11.44 -8.37 10.29
N LEU A 186 12.22 -7.51 10.95
CA LEU A 186 11.85 -6.13 11.23
C LEU A 186 12.27 -5.27 10.05
N ILE A 187 11.31 -4.66 9.39
CA ILE A 187 11.55 -3.76 8.27
C ILE A 187 11.53 -2.33 8.79
N VAL A 188 12.55 -1.54 8.43
CA VAL A 188 12.62 -0.10 8.72
C VAL A 188 12.96 0.61 7.42
N ASN A 189 12.06 1.49 6.95
CA ASN A 189 12.23 2.24 5.69
C ASN A 189 12.59 1.36 4.48
N GLY A 190 11.98 0.18 4.40
CA GLY A 190 12.14 -0.76 3.28
C GLY A 190 13.34 -1.70 3.41
N GLU A 191 14.16 -1.55 4.46
CA GLU A 191 15.34 -2.38 4.71
C GLU A 191 15.13 -3.31 5.90
N ILE A 192 15.70 -4.52 5.82
CA ILE A 192 15.70 -5.45 6.95
C ILE A 192 16.67 -4.93 8.01
N ARG A 193 16.11 -4.47 9.15
CA ARG A 193 16.89 -3.96 10.27
C ARG A 193 17.29 -5.06 11.25
N GLU A 194 16.38 -5.98 11.51
CA GLU A 194 16.59 -7.15 12.37
C GLU A 194 15.99 -8.38 11.69
N ALA A 195 16.58 -9.55 11.91
CA ALA A 195 16.04 -10.82 11.44
C ALA A 195 16.35 -11.93 12.44
N ARG A 196 15.42 -12.89 12.55
CA ARG A 196 15.58 -14.03 13.45
C ARG A 196 14.86 -15.26 12.88
N ALA A 197 15.44 -16.44 13.08
CA ALA A 197 14.74 -17.70 12.86
C ALA A 197 13.60 -17.89 13.88
N LEU A 198 12.48 -18.45 13.43
CA LEU A 198 11.30 -18.72 14.24
C LEU A 198 11.19 -20.21 14.57
N LYS A 199 10.55 -20.51 15.70
CA LYS A 199 9.92 -21.82 15.89
C LYS A 199 8.76 -21.98 14.88
N PRO A 200 8.55 -23.18 14.30
CA PRO A 200 7.54 -23.41 13.26
C PRO A 200 6.11 -22.98 13.62
N ASP A 201 5.65 -23.26 14.85
CA ASP A 201 4.24 -23.14 15.22
C ASP A 201 3.92 -21.84 15.95
N GLN A 202 4.78 -21.41 16.87
CA GLN A 202 4.60 -20.18 17.65
C GLN A 202 5.93 -19.66 18.21
N ASP A 203 6.10 -18.34 18.22
CA ASP A 203 7.26 -17.68 18.83
C ASP A 203 6.91 -16.25 19.26
N ALA A 204 7.74 -15.69 20.12
CA ALA A 204 7.62 -14.31 20.59
C ALA A 204 9.00 -13.69 20.79
N GLY A 205 9.05 -12.36 20.77
CA GLY A 205 10.29 -11.65 20.99
C GLY A 205 10.15 -10.16 21.09
N MET A 206 11.30 -9.53 21.34
CA MET A 206 11.44 -8.09 21.42
C MET A 206 12.73 -7.65 20.74
N TRP A 207 12.70 -6.46 20.16
CA TRP A 207 13.88 -5.75 19.67
C TRP A 207 13.90 -4.33 20.21
N SER A 208 15.09 -3.73 20.25
CA SER A 208 15.26 -2.33 20.61
C SER A 208 16.13 -1.66 19.55
N VAL A 209 15.55 -0.76 18.78
CA VAL A 209 16.18 -0.13 17.60
C VAL A 209 16.32 1.36 17.82
N ARG A 210 17.47 1.92 17.44
CA ARG A 210 17.66 3.38 17.45
C ARG A 210 17.12 4.00 16.17
N ILE A 211 16.26 5.00 16.32
CA ILE A 211 15.71 5.83 15.24
C ILE A 211 16.29 7.24 15.40
N SER A 212 16.85 7.78 14.32
CA SER A 212 17.42 9.14 14.28
C SER A 212 16.77 10.04 13.22
N LYS A 213 15.86 9.49 12.43
CA LYS A 213 15.17 10.15 11.32
C LYS A 213 13.75 9.62 11.26
N SER A 214 12.83 10.38 10.67
CA SER A 214 11.47 9.91 10.42
C SER A 214 11.51 8.58 9.68
N SER A 215 10.84 7.58 10.25
CA SER A 215 10.95 6.19 9.81
C SER A 215 9.64 5.45 9.99
N TRP A 216 9.36 4.48 9.15
CA TRP A 216 8.27 3.54 9.36
C TRP A 216 8.83 2.17 9.70
N VAL A 217 8.08 1.41 10.48
CA VAL A 217 8.48 0.08 10.98
C VAL A 217 7.36 -0.92 10.71
N ALA A 218 7.69 -2.08 10.15
CA ALA A 218 6.75 -3.17 9.92
C ALA A 218 7.38 -4.54 10.21
N LEU A 219 6.53 -5.55 10.37
CA LEU A 219 6.96 -6.95 10.48
C LEU A 219 6.62 -7.74 9.23
N LEU A 220 7.56 -8.59 8.83
CA LEU A 220 7.43 -9.55 7.76
C LEU A 220 7.72 -10.95 8.32
N VAL A 221 6.86 -11.92 8.03
CA VAL A 221 7.04 -13.33 8.39
C VAL A 221 7.22 -14.16 7.14
N ARG A 222 8.25 -15.01 7.13
CA ARG A 222 8.47 -16.04 6.11
C ARG A 222 8.05 -17.40 6.65
N ALA A 223 7.55 -18.23 5.75
CA ALA A 223 7.08 -19.56 6.06
C ALA A 223 7.21 -20.48 4.83
N LYS A 224 7.26 -21.79 5.04
CA LYS A 224 7.29 -22.78 3.97
C LYS A 224 6.76 -24.13 4.43
N TYR A 225 6.28 -24.93 3.50
CA TYR A 225 6.18 -26.38 3.68
C TYR A 225 7.49 -27.04 3.27
N ASP A 226 7.75 -28.25 3.79
CA ASP A 226 9.01 -28.98 3.51
C ASP A 226 9.27 -29.21 2.02
N ASP A 227 8.20 -29.36 1.22
CA ASP A 227 8.26 -29.63 -0.23
C ASP A 227 8.06 -28.37 -1.10
N LYS A 228 8.03 -27.18 -0.51
CA LYS A 228 7.78 -25.90 -1.22
C LYS A 228 8.90 -24.88 -0.97
N ASP A 229 9.00 -23.93 -1.90
CA ASP A 229 9.84 -22.76 -1.71
C ASP A 229 9.33 -21.89 -0.55
N GLU A 230 10.24 -21.14 0.06
CA GLU A 230 9.91 -20.20 1.11
C GLU A 230 9.21 -18.97 0.54
N ILE A 231 8.12 -18.57 1.19
CA ILE A 231 7.28 -17.46 0.78
C ILE A 231 7.28 -16.34 1.80
N ILE A 232 6.94 -15.12 1.36
CA ILE A 232 6.51 -14.05 2.27
C ILE A 232 5.07 -14.39 2.69
N ALA A 233 4.92 -14.91 3.90
CA ALA A 233 3.69 -15.50 4.37
C ALA A 233 2.79 -14.48 5.09
N ALA A 234 3.36 -13.45 5.72
CA ALA A 234 2.58 -12.38 6.31
C ALA A 234 3.35 -11.05 6.36
N HIS A 235 2.61 -9.95 6.34
CA HIS A 235 3.16 -8.61 6.46
C HIS A 235 2.20 -7.70 7.23
N SER A 236 2.70 -6.95 8.21
CA SER A 236 1.91 -5.99 8.99
C SER A 236 1.68 -4.68 8.23
N SER A 237 0.63 -3.95 8.56
CA SER A 237 0.63 -2.50 8.33
C SER A 237 1.75 -1.83 9.15
N PRO A 238 2.30 -0.69 8.69
CA PRO A 238 3.44 -0.06 9.36
C PRO A 238 2.99 0.75 10.59
N VAL A 239 3.93 0.99 11.49
CA VAL A 239 3.88 2.08 12.47
C VAL A 239 4.78 3.20 11.95
N MET A 240 4.26 4.41 11.84
CA MET A 240 5.05 5.57 11.42
C MET A 240 5.67 6.26 12.64
N ILE A 241 6.89 6.74 12.50
CA ILE A 241 7.63 7.45 13.53
C ILE A 241 8.10 8.77 12.94
N ASP A 242 7.49 9.85 13.39
CA ASP A 242 7.78 11.23 12.99
C ASP A 242 8.86 11.80 13.95
N VAL A 243 10.06 12.05 13.45
CA VAL A 243 11.16 12.67 14.21
C VAL A 243 11.23 14.15 13.86
N GLU A 244 11.14 15.03 14.86
CA GLU A 244 11.19 16.48 14.65
C GLU A 244 12.44 16.90 13.85
N GLY A 245 12.26 17.75 12.84
CA GLY A 245 13.33 18.17 11.95
C GLY A 245 13.75 17.14 10.89
N SER A 246 13.09 15.98 10.83
CA SER A 246 13.23 14.99 9.77
C SER A 246 11.90 14.76 9.07
N GLU A 247 11.91 14.80 7.75
CA GLU A 247 10.72 14.49 6.94
C GLU A 247 10.84 13.07 6.36
N PHE A 248 9.70 12.44 6.09
CA PHE A 248 9.67 11.27 5.21
C PHE A 248 9.85 11.74 3.78
N PHE A 249 11.03 11.52 3.21
CA PHE A 249 11.28 11.85 1.82
C PHE A 249 12.40 10.99 1.24
N ALA A 250 12.04 10.17 0.25
CA ALA A 250 12.97 9.38 -0.54
C ALA A 250 12.84 9.85 -2.00
N ALA A 251 13.83 10.62 -2.45
CA ALA A 251 13.76 11.34 -3.73
C ALA A 251 13.58 10.41 -4.94
N THR A 252 14.28 9.27 -4.97
CA THR A 252 14.17 8.27 -6.05
C THR A 252 12.78 7.62 -6.10
N ASP A 253 12.21 7.36 -4.93
CA ASP A 253 10.87 6.80 -4.80
C ASP A 253 9.82 7.85 -5.22
N ALA A 254 10.00 9.10 -4.79
CA ALA A 254 9.13 10.22 -5.19
C ALA A 254 9.15 10.44 -6.71
N LEU A 255 10.34 10.39 -7.34
CA LEU A 255 10.46 10.48 -8.79
C LEU A 255 9.73 9.34 -9.49
N THR A 256 9.88 8.11 -8.99
CA THR A 256 9.18 6.95 -9.57
C THR A 256 7.65 7.10 -9.47
N ILE A 257 7.14 7.60 -8.34
CA ILE A 257 5.70 7.85 -8.18
C ILE A 257 5.25 8.98 -9.13
N LEU A 258 6.06 10.02 -9.32
CA LEU A 258 5.77 11.11 -10.24
C LEU A 258 5.67 10.60 -11.69
N GLU A 259 6.62 9.77 -12.13
CA GLU A 259 6.63 9.14 -13.46
C GLU A 259 5.38 8.27 -13.69
N GLN A 260 4.86 7.60 -12.65
CA GLN A 260 3.58 6.85 -12.76
C GLN A 260 2.39 7.78 -13.04
N ILE A 261 2.35 8.95 -12.40
CA ILE A 261 1.32 9.98 -12.65
C ILE A 261 1.46 10.56 -14.06
N GLU A 262 2.70 10.83 -14.50
CA GLU A 262 2.97 11.26 -15.88
C GLU A 262 2.54 10.21 -16.91
N GLY A 263 2.76 8.93 -16.62
CA GLY A 263 2.27 7.82 -17.44
C GLY A 263 0.73 7.78 -17.52
N ALA A 264 0.03 8.07 -16.42
CA ALA A 264 -1.43 8.19 -16.42
C ALA A 264 -1.91 9.36 -17.31
N LEU A 265 -1.23 10.52 -17.22
CA LEU A 265 -1.50 11.68 -18.08
C LEU A 265 -1.26 11.33 -19.56
N ALA A 266 -0.11 10.75 -19.88
CA ALA A 266 0.22 10.35 -21.25
C ALA A 266 -0.79 9.33 -21.81
N TYR A 267 -1.23 8.38 -20.98
CA TYR A 267 -2.23 7.39 -21.38
C TYR A 267 -3.55 8.04 -21.80
N ILE A 268 -4.14 8.91 -20.98
CA ILE A 268 -5.43 9.55 -21.32
C ILE A 268 -5.30 10.54 -22.49
N GLU A 269 -4.10 11.08 -22.72
CA GLU A 269 -3.84 12.02 -23.81
C GLU A 269 -3.69 11.32 -25.17
N THR A 270 -3.08 10.14 -25.20
CA THR A 270 -2.58 9.54 -26.45
C THR A 270 -3.15 8.16 -26.80
N ILE A 271 -3.41 7.30 -25.81
CA ILE A 271 -3.79 5.90 -26.02
C ILE A 271 -5.26 5.65 -25.68
N GLY A 272 -5.70 6.18 -24.53
CA GLY A 272 -7.05 5.96 -24.02
C GLY A 272 -8.12 6.50 -24.97
N THR A 273 -9.13 5.68 -25.27
CA THR A 273 -10.28 6.14 -26.05
C THR A 273 -10.99 7.24 -25.29
N ARG A 274 -11.15 8.41 -25.91
CA ARG A 274 -11.75 9.58 -25.25
C ARG A 274 -13.27 9.47 -25.27
N ALA A 275 -13.93 9.74 -24.14
CA ALA A 275 -15.39 9.87 -24.09
C ALA A 275 -15.86 11.19 -24.72
N GLU A 276 -15.67 12.30 -24.01
CA GLU A 276 -16.02 13.65 -24.44
C GLU A 276 -14.93 14.63 -24.01
N GLU A 277 -14.76 15.74 -24.76
CA GLU A 277 -13.68 16.70 -24.53
C GLU A 277 -13.72 17.30 -23.11
N LYS A 278 -14.94 17.63 -22.62
CA LYS A 278 -15.13 18.16 -21.26
C LYS A 278 -14.65 17.17 -20.20
N ARG A 279 -15.08 15.91 -20.31
CA ARG A 279 -14.72 14.82 -19.37
C ARG A 279 -13.22 14.55 -19.37
N HIS A 280 -12.60 14.53 -20.55
CA HIS A 280 -11.15 14.41 -20.69
C HIS A 280 -10.40 15.55 -19.98
N LYS A 281 -10.84 16.81 -20.14
CA LYS A 281 -10.24 17.96 -19.45
C LYS A 281 -10.38 17.85 -17.92
N GLU A 282 -11.54 17.42 -17.43
CA GLU A 282 -11.78 17.21 -15.99
C GLU A 282 -10.86 16.12 -15.41
N MET A 283 -10.73 14.96 -16.07
CA MET A 283 -9.79 13.90 -15.66
C MET A 283 -8.34 14.41 -15.63
N ARG A 284 -7.92 15.12 -16.69
CA ARG A 284 -6.58 15.71 -16.76
C ARG A 284 -6.30 16.62 -15.58
N LEU A 285 -7.25 17.46 -15.17
CA LEU A 285 -7.08 18.37 -14.02
C LEU A 285 -6.85 17.61 -12.71
N VAL A 286 -7.53 16.47 -12.49
CA VAL A 286 -7.32 15.63 -11.31
C VAL A 286 -5.89 15.06 -11.29
N LEU A 287 -5.43 14.49 -12.40
CA LEU A 287 -4.07 13.96 -12.50
C LEU A 287 -3.01 15.05 -12.38
N GLN A 288 -3.22 16.23 -12.99
CA GLN A 288 -2.34 17.39 -12.84
C GLN A 288 -2.29 17.90 -11.40
N SER A 289 -3.40 17.81 -10.65
CA SER A 289 -3.41 18.14 -9.23
C SER A 289 -2.53 17.19 -8.42
N ALA A 290 -2.60 15.88 -8.69
CA ALA A 290 -1.73 14.89 -8.05
C ALA A 290 -0.25 15.13 -8.38
N TYR A 291 0.05 15.36 -9.67
CA TYR A 291 1.38 15.71 -10.15
C TYR A 291 1.93 16.93 -9.40
N ARG A 292 1.21 18.06 -9.43
CA ARG A 292 1.65 19.31 -8.78
C ARG A 292 1.86 19.14 -7.28
N ARG A 293 1.01 18.34 -6.61
CA ARG A 293 1.16 18.08 -5.17
C ARG A 293 2.51 17.42 -4.85
N LEU A 294 2.88 16.38 -5.60
CA LEU A 294 4.14 15.67 -5.39
C LEU A 294 5.34 16.48 -5.91
N HIS A 295 5.22 17.04 -7.11
CA HIS A 295 6.24 17.87 -7.76
C HIS A 295 6.66 19.06 -6.92
N ASN A 296 5.71 19.86 -6.44
CA ASN A 296 6.01 21.01 -5.57
C ASN A 296 6.64 20.58 -4.25
N ARG A 297 6.23 19.42 -3.72
CA ARG A 297 6.85 18.84 -2.52
C ARG A 297 8.30 18.45 -2.79
N MET A 298 8.61 17.81 -3.92
CA MET A 298 9.98 17.46 -4.30
C MET A 298 10.89 18.69 -4.36
N HIS A 299 10.41 19.78 -4.98
CA HIS A 299 11.14 21.06 -5.02
C HIS A 299 11.30 21.70 -3.64
N LYS A 300 10.27 21.68 -2.80
CA LYS A 300 10.37 22.15 -1.40
C LYS A 300 11.43 21.37 -0.60
N MET A 301 11.63 20.10 -0.93
CA MET A 301 12.66 19.24 -0.33
C MET A 301 14.03 19.37 -1.00
N GLY A 302 14.19 20.31 -1.95
CA GLY A 302 15.45 20.58 -2.64
C GLY A 302 15.84 19.53 -3.67
N PHE A 303 14.88 18.79 -4.22
CA PHE A 303 15.13 17.78 -5.24
C PHE A 303 14.74 18.26 -6.63
N ASP A 304 15.76 18.69 -7.39
CA ASP A 304 15.65 18.99 -8.80
C ASP A 304 15.59 17.71 -9.62
N HIS A 305 14.74 17.70 -10.66
CA HIS A 305 14.53 16.55 -11.52
C HIS A 305 14.16 16.99 -12.94
N ALA A 306 14.38 16.10 -13.91
CA ALA A 306 14.04 16.39 -15.30
C ALA A 306 12.53 16.51 -15.46
N HIS A 307 12.10 17.57 -16.14
CA HIS A 307 10.70 17.75 -16.52
C HIS A 307 10.44 17.05 -17.86
N SER A 308 9.32 16.34 -17.97
CA SER A 308 8.86 15.83 -19.25
C SER A 308 8.41 16.99 -20.16
N VAL A 309 8.45 16.78 -21.48
CA VAL A 309 8.16 17.84 -22.48
C VAL A 309 6.77 18.46 -22.29
N GLY A 310 5.81 17.72 -21.71
CA GLY A 310 4.46 18.20 -21.40
C GLY A 310 4.30 18.95 -20.07
N THR A 311 5.34 18.99 -19.23
CA THR A 311 5.34 19.57 -17.86
C THR A 311 6.39 20.68 -17.67
N HIS A 312 7.02 21.14 -18.76
CA HIS A 312 7.86 22.33 -18.77
C HIS A 312 7.02 23.57 -18.40
N HIS A 313 7.32 24.16 -17.24
CA HIS A 313 6.78 25.43 -16.81
C HIS A 313 7.81 26.54 -17.07
N SER A 314 7.35 27.74 -17.46
CA SER A 314 8.18 28.92 -17.72
C SER A 314 8.92 29.48 -16.49
N GLU A 315 8.77 28.85 -15.33
CA GLU A 315 9.49 29.19 -14.08
C GLU A 315 10.85 28.46 -13.98
N HIS A 316 11.19 27.64 -14.98
CA HIS A 316 12.44 26.88 -15.06
C HIS A 316 13.42 27.35 -16.15
N ASP A 317 13.23 28.58 -16.66
CA ASP A 317 14.16 29.29 -17.57
C ASP A 317 14.86 30.47 -16.85
#